data_AF-A0A531MPK2-F1
#
_entry.id   AF-A0A531MPK2-F1
#
_cell.length_a   1.000
_cell.length_b   1.000
_cell.length_c   1.000
_cell.angle_alpha   90.00
_cell.angle_beta   90.00
_cell.angle_gamma   90.00
#
_symmetry.space_group_name_H-M   'P 1'
#
loop_
_entity.id
_entity.type
_entity.pdbx_description
1 polymer ?
#
loop_
_entity_poly.entity_id
_entity_poly.type
_entity_poly.pdbx_seq_one_letter_code
_entity_poly.pdbx_strand_id
1 'polypeptide(L)'
;MTNTINLPGDGVFLGRARSSAASHPMVVTVRDGTVFDITSSAAPTVRDVCELADPAGHVRSAKGTPIGFVNDIAANSFEATRDPAKPFLLSPVDLQAIKASGVTFVVSLLERVIEEQARGSAEKADAIRADIAGLIGHDLSKLKPGSPEAMEIKAKLISRGAWSQYLEVGIGPDAEIFTKCQPMASVGFGADVGLHPVSTWNNPEPEIAMIAASSGRIIG
;
A
#
# COMPACT_ATOMS: atom_id res chain seq x y z
N MET A 1 -9.33 -12.27 15.83
CA MET A 1 -8.28 -11.95 14.84
C MET A 1 -7.24 -13.05 14.91
N THR A 2 -6.83 -13.60 13.77
CA THR A 2 -5.76 -14.61 13.76
C THR A 2 -4.43 -13.90 13.92
N ASN A 3 -3.70 -14.18 15.00
CA ASN A 3 -2.41 -13.56 15.32
C ASN A 3 -1.25 -14.12 14.48
N THR A 4 -1.55 -14.71 13.31
CA THR A 4 -0.59 -15.41 12.46
C THR A 4 -0.24 -14.56 11.25
N ILE A 5 1.05 -14.37 11.02
CA ILE A 5 1.54 -13.77 9.78
C ILE A 5 1.50 -14.82 8.66
N ASN A 6 0.73 -14.54 7.62
CA ASN A 6 0.59 -15.44 6.48
C ASN A 6 1.58 -15.02 5.38
N LEU A 7 2.81 -15.49 5.50
CA LEU A 7 3.80 -15.29 4.44
C LEU A 7 3.51 -16.23 3.24
N PRO A 8 3.76 -15.79 2.00
CA PRO A 8 3.82 -16.68 0.84
C PRO A 8 4.76 -17.87 1.06
N GLY A 9 4.47 -19.00 0.39
CA GLY A 9 5.27 -20.22 0.50
C GLY A 9 6.68 -20.12 -0.11
N ASP A 10 6.88 -19.15 -0.99
CA ASP A 10 8.15 -18.82 -1.65
C ASP A 10 8.38 -17.30 -1.66
N GLY A 11 9.65 -16.90 -1.72
CA GLY A 11 10.02 -15.49 -1.81
C GLY A 11 11.28 -15.12 -1.03
N VAL A 12 11.67 -13.85 -1.14
CA VAL A 12 12.72 -13.26 -0.32
C VAL A 12 12.08 -12.18 0.53
N PHE A 13 12.01 -12.43 1.83
CA PHE A 13 11.33 -11.54 2.77
C PHE A 13 12.34 -10.55 3.36
N LEU A 14 11.97 -9.27 3.34
CA LEU A 14 12.74 -8.19 3.95
C LEU A 14 11.80 -7.38 4.85
N GLY A 15 12.22 -7.12 6.07
CA GLY A 15 11.44 -6.33 7.01
C GLY A 15 12.30 -5.78 8.14
N ARG A 16 11.64 -5.37 9.22
CA ARG A 16 12.32 -4.90 10.42
C ARG A 16 11.72 -5.53 11.68
N ALA A 17 12.56 -5.69 12.69
CA ALA A 17 12.14 -6.11 14.02
C ALA A 17 12.85 -5.29 15.11
N ARG A 18 12.24 -5.24 16.28
CA ARG A 18 12.89 -4.83 17.52
C ARG A 18 13.19 -6.09 18.34
N SER A 19 14.33 -6.10 19.03
CA SER A 19 14.69 -7.12 20.01
C SER A 19 15.41 -6.47 21.18
N SER A 20 15.27 -7.02 22.39
CA SER A 20 16.03 -6.59 23.57
C SER A 20 17.54 -6.85 23.44
N ALA A 21 17.94 -7.73 22.52
CA ALA A 21 19.34 -8.04 22.23
C ALA A 21 20.09 -6.93 21.49
N ALA A 22 19.40 -5.95 20.89
CA ALA A 22 20.02 -4.80 20.24
C ALA A 22 19.37 -3.48 20.63
N SER A 23 20.19 -2.42 20.72
CA SER A 23 19.72 -1.07 21.04
C SER A 23 19.02 -0.36 19.88
N HIS A 24 19.15 -0.87 18.65
CA HIS A 24 18.57 -0.31 17.42
C HIS A 24 17.51 -1.25 16.80
N PRO A 25 16.66 -0.77 15.88
CA PRO A 25 15.90 -1.63 14.98
C PRO A 25 16.83 -2.55 14.17
N MET A 26 16.38 -3.78 13.95
CA MET A 26 17.08 -4.78 13.13
C MET A 26 16.45 -4.83 11.74
N VAL A 27 17.27 -4.92 10.70
CA VAL A 27 16.85 -5.35 9.36
C VAL A 27 16.78 -6.86 9.38
N VAL A 28 15.64 -7.44 9.01
CA VAL A 28 15.40 -8.88 9.16
C VAL A 28 14.94 -9.55 7.87
N THR A 29 15.20 -10.86 7.78
CA THR A 29 14.65 -11.76 6.76
C THR A 29 14.05 -13.00 7.41
N VAL A 30 13.22 -13.74 6.68
CA VAL A 30 12.61 -15.00 7.13
C VAL A 30 13.09 -16.14 6.25
N ARG A 31 13.58 -17.21 6.86
CA ARG A 31 13.97 -18.47 6.19
C ARG A 31 13.49 -19.64 7.01
N ASP A 32 12.77 -20.57 6.39
CA ASP A 32 12.27 -21.78 7.03
C ASP A 32 11.54 -21.50 8.37
N GLY A 33 10.70 -20.47 8.38
CA GLY A 33 9.95 -20.04 9.56
C GLY A 33 10.76 -19.33 10.65
N THR A 34 12.07 -19.15 10.47
CA THR A 34 12.96 -18.46 11.42
C THR A 34 13.27 -17.05 10.94
N VAL A 35 13.20 -16.07 11.84
CA VAL A 35 13.59 -14.68 11.58
C VAL A 35 15.08 -14.51 11.89
N PHE A 36 15.80 -13.92 10.94
CA PHE A 36 17.22 -13.62 11.06
C PHE A 36 17.44 -12.11 11.03
N ASP A 37 18.20 -11.59 11.99
CA ASP A 37 18.80 -10.26 11.92
C ASP A 37 19.94 -10.27 10.90
N ILE A 38 19.79 -9.50 9.83
CA ILE A 38 20.76 -9.34 8.74
C ILE A 38 21.36 -7.93 8.72
N THR A 39 21.15 -7.14 9.79
CA THR A 39 21.70 -5.79 9.90
C THR A 39 23.21 -5.81 9.71
N SER A 40 23.72 -4.94 8.85
CA SER A 40 25.16 -4.80 8.60
C SER A 40 25.54 -3.35 8.37
N SER A 41 26.82 -3.00 8.54
CA SER A 41 27.30 -1.65 8.24
C SER A 41 27.17 -1.27 6.77
N ALA A 42 27.12 -2.25 5.86
CA ALA A 42 26.93 -2.03 4.43
C ALA A 42 25.46 -1.77 4.06
N ALA A 43 24.52 -2.27 4.86
CA ALA A 43 23.08 -2.07 4.67
C ALA A 43 22.38 -2.01 6.05
N PRO A 44 22.52 -0.89 6.77
CA PRO A 44 21.97 -0.75 8.13
C PRO A 44 20.45 -0.52 8.14
N THR A 45 19.85 -0.21 6.99
CA THR A 45 18.42 0.09 6.83
C THR A 45 17.82 -0.72 5.68
N VAL A 46 16.50 -0.91 5.68
CA VAL A 46 15.76 -1.50 4.55
C VAL A 46 15.91 -0.61 3.32
N ARG A 47 15.93 0.72 3.48
CA ARG A 47 16.25 1.66 2.39
C ARG A 47 17.59 1.31 1.75
N ASP A 48 18.64 1.08 2.53
CA ASP A 48 19.96 0.77 2.00
C ASP A 48 20.00 -0.58 1.27
N VAL A 49 19.33 -1.61 1.82
CA VAL A 49 19.18 -2.89 1.13
C VAL A 49 18.49 -2.72 -0.23
N CYS A 50 17.40 -1.95 -0.30
CA CYS A 50 16.64 -1.71 -1.52
C CYS A 50 17.43 -0.98 -2.62
N GLU A 51 18.49 -0.26 -2.23
CA GLU A 51 19.29 0.58 -3.13
C GLU A 51 20.51 -0.15 -3.69
N LEU A 52 20.80 -1.35 -3.17
CA LEU A 52 21.79 -2.24 -3.76
C LEU A 52 21.40 -2.64 -5.19
N ALA A 53 22.40 -3.00 -5.99
CA ALA A 53 22.18 -3.48 -7.35
C ALA A 53 21.34 -4.78 -7.38
N ASP A 54 21.57 -5.68 -6.42
CA ASP A 54 20.80 -6.91 -6.23
C ASP A 54 20.33 -7.05 -4.76
N PRO A 55 19.22 -6.39 -4.38
CA PRO A 55 18.69 -6.45 -3.01
C PRO A 55 18.30 -7.88 -2.61
N ALA A 56 17.65 -8.62 -3.50
CA ALA A 56 17.20 -9.99 -3.21
C ALA A 56 18.39 -10.96 -3.05
N GLY A 57 19.44 -10.82 -3.85
CA GLY A 57 20.69 -11.57 -3.68
C GLY A 57 21.41 -11.24 -2.37
N HIS A 58 21.45 -9.96 -1.98
CA HIS A 58 21.98 -9.56 -0.68
C HIS A 58 21.21 -10.22 0.47
N VAL A 59 19.87 -10.11 0.48
CA VAL A 59 19.02 -10.69 1.52
C VAL A 59 19.11 -12.21 1.55
N ARG A 60 19.24 -12.90 0.40
CA ARG A 60 19.44 -14.36 0.36
C ARG A 60 20.79 -14.81 0.92
N SER A 61 21.85 -14.06 0.64
CA SER A 61 23.22 -14.45 1.01
C SER A 61 23.64 -14.01 2.41
N ALA A 62 22.98 -12.98 2.98
CA ALA A 62 23.28 -12.48 4.31
C ALA A 62 23.09 -13.59 5.36
N LYS A 63 24.16 -14.06 6.00
CA LYS A 63 24.06 -15.17 6.97
C LYS A 63 23.05 -14.86 8.08
N GLY A 64 23.20 -13.67 8.68
CA GLY A 64 22.37 -13.17 9.76
C GLY A 64 22.49 -13.99 11.05
N THR A 65 21.81 -13.52 12.09
CA THR A 65 21.72 -14.19 13.40
C THR A 65 20.25 -14.51 13.68
N PRO A 66 19.88 -15.75 14.03
CA PRO A 66 18.50 -16.09 14.33
C PRO A 66 18.02 -15.36 15.59
N ILE A 67 16.81 -14.78 15.53
CA ILE A 67 16.19 -14.06 16.66
C ILE A 67 14.89 -14.71 17.16
N GLY A 68 14.40 -15.74 16.49
CA GLY A 68 13.23 -16.52 16.91
C GLY A 68 12.38 -17.00 15.73
N PHE A 69 11.32 -17.75 16.02
CA PHE A 69 10.37 -18.18 15.00
C PHE A 69 9.41 -17.05 14.63
N VAL A 70 9.06 -16.97 13.35
CA VAL A 70 8.24 -15.91 12.78
C VAL A 70 6.84 -15.84 13.42
N ASN A 71 6.26 -16.99 13.77
CA ASN A 71 4.95 -17.05 14.43
C ASN A 71 5.00 -16.52 15.87
N ASP A 72 6.07 -16.82 16.61
CA ASP A 72 6.23 -16.33 17.99
C ASP A 72 6.43 -14.81 18.01
N ILE A 73 7.23 -14.30 17.08
CA ILE A 73 7.50 -12.87 16.93
C ILE A 73 6.24 -12.14 16.45
N ALA A 74 5.49 -12.69 15.50
CA ALA A 74 4.22 -12.15 15.04
C ALA A 74 3.18 -12.11 16.18
N ALA A 75 3.08 -13.17 16.98
CA ALA A 75 2.21 -13.21 18.15
C ALA A 75 2.59 -12.13 19.18
N ASN A 76 3.88 -11.90 19.42
CA ASN A 76 4.35 -10.83 20.32
C ASN A 76 4.24 -9.42 19.72
N SER A 77 3.89 -9.28 18.43
CA SER A 77 3.81 -7.97 17.78
C SER A 77 2.55 -7.18 18.13
N PHE A 78 1.50 -7.86 18.62
CA PHE A 78 0.26 -7.21 19.05
C PHE A 78 0.47 -6.35 20.29
N GLU A 79 0.26 -5.04 20.14
CA GLU A 79 0.61 -4.02 21.14
C GLU A 79 -0.04 -4.26 22.51
N ALA A 80 -1.31 -4.65 22.53
CA ALA A 80 -2.07 -4.90 23.75
C ALA A 80 -1.48 -6.00 24.67
N THR A 81 -0.71 -6.95 24.12
CA THR A 81 -0.15 -8.08 24.87
C THR A 81 1.36 -8.23 24.66
N ARG A 82 2.03 -7.21 24.11
CA ARG A 82 3.45 -7.25 23.76
C ARG A 82 4.31 -7.35 25.02
N ASP A 83 5.19 -8.34 25.04
CA ASP A 83 6.29 -8.41 26.00
C ASP A 83 7.50 -7.64 25.43
N PRO A 84 7.93 -6.52 26.04
CA PRO A 84 9.04 -5.72 25.54
C PRO A 84 10.40 -6.43 25.62
N ALA A 85 10.51 -7.51 26.39
CA ALA A 85 11.73 -8.32 26.46
C ALA A 85 11.86 -9.26 25.25
N LYS A 86 10.78 -9.53 24.52
CA LYS A 86 10.76 -10.43 23.36
C LYS A 86 10.78 -9.65 22.04
N PRO A 87 11.28 -10.26 20.94
CA PRO A 87 11.26 -9.59 19.66
C PRO A 87 9.84 -9.33 19.14
N PHE A 88 9.67 -8.26 18.38
CA PHE A 88 8.42 -7.92 17.68
C PHE A 88 8.70 -7.23 16.34
N LEU A 89 7.76 -7.31 15.42
CA LEU A 89 7.86 -6.73 14.08
C LEU A 89 7.67 -5.21 14.13
N LEU A 90 8.42 -4.52 13.27
CA LEU A 90 8.25 -3.10 12.99
C LEU A 90 7.70 -2.94 11.56
N SER A 91 7.31 -1.72 11.17
CA SER A 91 7.02 -1.45 9.76
C SER A 91 8.22 -1.87 8.90
N PRO A 92 8.05 -2.57 7.76
CA PRO A 92 9.16 -2.90 6.89
C PRO A 92 9.79 -1.65 6.24
N VAL A 93 9.05 -0.54 6.16
CA VAL A 93 9.51 0.72 5.55
C VAL A 93 10.11 1.63 6.61
N ASP A 94 11.36 2.06 6.41
CA ASP A 94 12.09 2.94 7.31
C ASP A 94 12.24 4.36 6.79
N LEU A 95 13.31 4.62 6.02
CA LEU A 95 13.71 5.95 5.57
C LEU A 95 13.16 6.26 4.16
N GLN A 96 12.41 5.35 3.56
CA GLN A 96 11.76 5.58 2.28
C GLN A 96 10.62 6.60 2.42
N ALA A 97 10.44 7.44 1.39
CA ALA A 97 9.25 8.26 1.27
C ALA A 97 8.05 7.38 0.94
N ILE A 98 6.95 7.55 1.68
CA ILE A 98 5.71 6.80 1.45
C ILE A 98 4.75 7.68 0.66
N LYS A 99 4.52 7.28 -0.59
CA LYS A 99 3.56 7.89 -1.49
C LYS A 99 2.39 6.94 -1.71
N ALA A 100 1.23 7.52 -2.03
CA ALA A 100 0.06 6.77 -2.42
C ALA A 100 -0.54 7.39 -3.68
N SER A 101 -1.26 6.56 -4.43
CA SER A 101 -2.03 6.99 -5.59
C SER A 101 -3.48 6.62 -5.36
N GLY A 102 -4.33 7.64 -5.25
CA GLY A 102 -5.77 7.43 -5.14
C GLY A 102 -6.39 7.23 -6.51
N VAL A 103 -7.65 6.81 -6.52
CA VAL A 103 -8.49 6.78 -7.74
C VAL A 103 -7.90 5.88 -8.84
N THR A 104 -7.28 4.77 -8.45
CA THR A 104 -6.64 3.81 -9.36
C THR A 104 -7.62 2.83 -10.02
N PHE A 105 -8.88 2.82 -9.60
CA PHE A 105 -9.95 1.97 -10.15
C PHE A 105 -11.04 2.82 -10.82
N VAL A 106 -10.92 2.99 -12.14
CA VAL A 106 -11.83 3.81 -12.98
C VAL A 106 -13.29 3.39 -12.82
N VAL A 107 -13.56 2.08 -12.76
CA VAL A 107 -14.92 1.54 -12.62
C VAL A 107 -15.55 1.97 -11.29
N SER A 108 -14.82 1.86 -10.19
CA SER A 108 -15.29 2.26 -8.86
C SER A 108 -15.56 3.76 -8.79
N LEU A 109 -14.73 4.56 -9.47
CA LEU A 109 -14.98 5.99 -9.59
C LEU A 109 -16.26 6.30 -10.36
N LEU A 110 -16.46 5.67 -11.52
CA LEU A 110 -17.62 5.95 -12.36
C LEU A 110 -18.92 5.60 -11.65
N GLU A 111 -18.97 4.45 -10.96
CA GLU A 111 -20.13 4.09 -10.14
C GLU A 111 -20.39 5.09 -9.02
N ARG A 112 -19.35 5.62 -8.37
CA ARG A 112 -19.51 6.65 -7.34
C ARG A 112 -20.03 7.96 -7.91
N VAL A 113 -19.55 8.38 -9.08
CA VAL A 113 -20.08 9.55 -9.80
C VAL A 113 -21.55 9.34 -10.15
N ILE A 114 -21.92 8.15 -10.62
CA ILE A 114 -23.31 7.79 -10.91
C ILE A 114 -24.16 7.89 -9.64
N GLU A 115 -23.71 7.33 -8.52
CA GLU A 115 -24.44 7.36 -7.24
C GLU A 115 -24.66 8.79 -6.72
N GLU A 116 -23.61 9.61 -6.74
CA GLU A 116 -23.66 11.02 -6.32
C GLU A 116 -24.62 11.86 -7.19
N GLN A 117 -24.64 11.62 -8.51
CA GLN A 117 -25.55 12.28 -9.45
C GLN A 117 -26.98 11.78 -9.33
N ALA A 118 -27.16 10.47 -9.10
CA ALA A 118 -28.46 9.85 -8.94
C ALA A 118 -29.13 10.25 -7.62
N ARG A 119 -28.35 10.60 -6.58
CA ARG A 119 -28.84 10.93 -5.23
C ARG A 119 -29.82 9.88 -4.69
N GLY A 120 -29.51 8.61 -4.92
CA GLY A 120 -30.34 7.46 -4.52
C GLY A 120 -31.50 7.10 -5.46
N SER A 121 -31.69 7.80 -6.59
CA SER A 121 -32.71 7.45 -7.59
C SER A 121 -32.20 6.37 -8.55
N ALA A 122 -32.76 5.17 -8.46
CA ALA A 122 -32.39 4.04 -9.32
C ALA A 122 -32.59 4.35 -10.82
N GLU A 123 -33.72 4.95 -11.20
CA GLU A 123 -34.00 5.33 -12.60
C GLU A 123 -32.98 6.32 -13.17
N LYS A 124 -32.54 7.30 -12.36
CA LYS A 124 -31.49 8.24 -12.77
C LYS A 124 -30.14 7.56 -12.90
N ALA A 125 -29.80 6.67 -11.97
CA ALA A 125 -28.56 5.90 -12.04
C ALA A 125 -28.49 5.06 -13.32
N ASP A 126 -29.58 4.37 -13.66
CA ASP A 126 -29.65 3.52 -14.86
C ASP A 126 -29.61 4.34 -16.15
N ALA A 127 -30.26 5.51 -16.18
CA ALA A 127 -30.15 6.43 -17.32
C ALA A 127 -28.71 6.94 -17.52
N ILE A 128 -28.00 7.28 -16.43
CA ILE A 128 -26.60 7.71 -16.49
C ILE A 128 -25.70 6.55 -16.95
N ARG A 129 -25.90 5.33 -16.42
CA ARG A 129 -25.17 4.13 -16.86
C ARG A 129 -25.38 3.82 -18.34
N ALA A 130 -26.62 3.84 -18.81
CA ALA A 130 -26.96 3.54 -20.20
C ALA A 130 -26.33 4.55 -21.16
N ASP A 131 -26.31 5.83 -20.77
CA ASP A 131 -25.71 6.90 -21.54
C ASP A 131 -24.16 6.81 -21.58
N ILE A 132 -23.53 6.51 -20.44
CA ILE A 132 -22.09 6.21 -20.37
C ILE A 132 -21.75 4.98 -21.24
N ALA A 133 -22.56 3.90 -21.17
CA ALA A 133 -22.35 2.68 -21.96
C ALA A 133 -22.53 2.92 -23.48
N GLY A 134 -23.47 3.78 -23.87
CA GLY A 134 -23.71 4.14 -25.27
C GLY A 134 -22.57 4.92 -25.93
N LEU A 135 -21.69 5.53 -25.12
CA LEU A 135 -20.55 6.33 -25.59
C LEU A 135 -19.27 5.51 -25.78
N ILE A 136 -19.09 4.44 -25.02
CA ILE A 136 -17.79 3.77 -24.80
C ILE A 136 -17.78 2.36 -25.40
N GLY A 137 -18.97 1.83 -25.70
CA GLY A 137 -19.16 0.38 -25.78
C GLY A 137 -19.32 -0.21 -24.38
N HIS A 138 -19.81 -1.45 -24.33
CA HIS A 138 -20.38 -2.05 -23.12
C HIS A 138 -19.41 -2.28 -21.93
N ASP A 139 -18.11 -1.96 -22.03
CA ASP A 139 -17.12 -2.36 -21.03
C ASP A 139 -16.20 -1.21 -20.56
N LEU A 140 -16.66 -0.53 -19.51
CA LEU A 140 -15.95 0.52 -18.80
C LEU A 140 -14.61 0.06 -18.19
N SER A 141 -14.42 -1.24 -17.97
CA SER A 141 -13.17 -1.77 -17.41
C SER A 141 -11.98 -1.66 -18.36
N LYS A 142 -12.24 -1.42 -19.65
CA LYS A 142 -11.20 -1.25 -20.69
C LYS A 142 -10.79 0.20 -20.91
N LEU A 143 -11.43 1.15 -20.23
CA LEU A 143 -11.11 2.56 -20.40
C LEU A 143 -9.71 2.85 -19.85
N LYS A 144 -8.82 3.34 -20.70
CA LYS A 144 -7.47 3.74 -20.31
C LYS A 144 -7.46 5.23 -19.94
N PRO A 145 -7.10 5.62 -18.71
CA PRO A 145 -6.94 7.03 -18.35
C PRO A 145 -5.99 7.77 -19.30
N GLY A 146 -6.33 9.03 -19.63
CA GLY A 146 -5.57 9.87 -20.56
C GLY A 146 -5.69 9.49 -22.04
N SER A 147 -6.42 8.44 -22.40
CA SER A 147 -6.70 8.09 -23.80
C SER A 147 -7.63 9.11 -24.49
N PRO A 148 -7.63 9.19 -25.83
CA PRO A 148 -8.59 10.03 -26.56
C PRO A 148 -10.05 9.77 -26.16
N GLU A 149 -10.42 8.50 -25.99
CA GLU A 149 -11.76 8.06 -25.56
C GLU A 149 -12.08 8.55 -24.14
N ALA A 150 -11.12 8.42 -23.21
CA ALA A 150 -11.22 8.93 -21.84
C ALA A 150 -11.43 10.46 -21.81
N MET A 151 -10.72 11.19 -22.65
CA MET A 151 -10.85 12.65 -22.75
C MET A 151 -12.18 13.08 -23.37
N GLU A 152 -12.74 12.32 -24.31
CA GLU A 152 -14.08 12.58 -24.86
C GLU A 152 -15.17 12.38 -23.79
N ILE A 153 -15.09 11.30 -23.01
CA ILE A 153 -16.01 11.02 -21.89
C ILE A 153 -15.94 12.16 -20.87
N LYS A 154 -14.72 12.54 -20.48
CA LYS A 154 -14.48 13.64 -19.55
C LYS A 154 -15.13 14.93 -20.05
N ALA A 155 -14.92 15.29 -21.32
CA ALA A 155 -15.52 16.49 -21.92
C ALA A 155 -17.07 16.43 -21.91
N LYS A 156 -17.66 15.27 -22.20
CA LYS A 156 -19.13 15.09 -22.15
C LYS A 156 -19.67 15.20 -20.73
N LEU A 157 -19.05 14.55 -19.75
CA LEU A 157 -19.44 14.66 -18.33
C LEU A 157 -19.36 16.11 -17.85
N ILE A 158 -18.31 16.85 -18.24
CA ILE A 158 -18.18 18.29 -17.95
C ILE A 158 -19.33 19.09 -18.59
N SER A 159 -19.64 18.86 -19.86
CA SER A 159 -20.71 19.59 -20.57
C SER A 159 -22.09 19.41 -19.94
N ARG A 160 -22.28 18.33 -19.17
CA ARG A 160 -23.52 17.99 -18.45
C ARG A 160 -23.51 18.45 -16.99
N GLY A 161 -22.47 19.16 -16.55
CA GLY A 161 -22.35 19.60 -15.17
C GLY A 161 -21.97 18.50 -14.17
N ALA A 162 -21.52 17.33 -14.64
CA ALA A 162 -21.10 16.21 -13.80
C ALA A 162 -19.60 16.25 -13.48
N TRP A 163 -18.94 17.40 -13.60
CA TRP A 163 -17.51 17.55 -13.30
C TRP A 163 -17.21 17.30 -11.81
N SER A 164 -16.09 16.63 -11.54
CA SER A 164 -15.51 16.46 -10.20
C SER A 164 -13.99 16.35 -10.29
N GLN A 165 -13.28 16.68 -9.21
CA GLN A 165 -11.83 16.50 -9.11
C GLN A 165 -11.42 15.02 -9.29
N TYR A 166 -12.30 14.10 -8.90
CA TYR A 166 -12.08 12.67 -9.11
C TYR A 166 -12.04 12.32 -10.60
N LEU A 167 -12.89 12.93 -11.44
CA LEU A 167 -12.85 12.71 -12.89
C LEU A 167 -11.54 13.21 -13.52
N GLU A 168 -10.98 14.30 -12.97
CA GLU A 168 -9.69 14.83 -13.44
C GLU A 168 -8.58 13.81 -13.30
N VAL A 169 -8.48 13.14 -12.15
CA VAL A 169 -7.39 12.19 -11.85
C VAL A 169 -7.69 10.75 -12.24
N GLY A 170 -8.96 10.34 -12.24
CA GLY A 170 -9.35 8.97 -12.56
C GLY A 170 -9.46 8.68 -14.06
N ILE A 171 -9.73 9.70 -14.87
CA ILE A 171 -9.91 9.56 -16.33
C ILE A 171 -8.90 10.42 -17.10
N GLY A 172 -8.40 11.51 -16.49
CA GLY A 172 -7.38 12.35 -17.11
C GLY A 172 -6.01 11.67 -17.24
N PRO A 173 -5.05 12.38 -17.85
CA PRO A 173 -3.71 11.86 -18.09
C PRO A 173 -2.81 11.85 -16.84
N ASP A 174 -3.15 12.67 -15.83
CA ASP A 174 -2.34 12.88 -14.64
C ASP A 174 -2.94 12.12 -13.46
N ALA A 175 -2.17 11.18 -12.90
CA ALA A 175 -2.59 10.41 -11.73
C ALA A 175 -2.54 11.26 -10.46
N GLU A 176 -3.46 10.99 -9.53
CA GLU A 176 -3.34 11.50 -8.17
C GLU A 176 -2.13 10.87 -7.47
N ILE A 177 -1.23 11.69 -6.94
CA ILE A 177 -0.10 11.26 -6.11
C ILE A 177 0.00 12.15 -4.89
N PHE A 178 0.02 11.56 -3.69
CA PHE A 178 0.17 12.30 -2.44
C PHE A 178 1.16 11.64 -1.49
N THR A 179 1.68 12.42 -0.55
CA THR A 179 2.52 11.91 0.55
C THR A 179 1.62 11.30 1.61
N LYS A 180 1.69 9.98 1.81
CA LYS A 180 0.83 9.28 2.78
C LYS A 180 1.27 9.57 4.21
N CYS A 181 2.58 9.55 4.47
CA CYS A 181 3.15 9.91 5.76
C CYS A 181 4.64 10.26 5.65
N GLN A 182 5.21 10.76 6.74
CA GLN A 182 6.64 11.00 6.88
C GLN A 182 7.41 9.69 7.01
N PRO A 183 8.71 9.64 6.67
CA PRO A 183 9.57 8.50 6.98
C PRO A 183 9.45 8.10 8.45
N MET A 184 9.49 6.79 8.72
CA MET A 184 9.31 6.19 10.05
C MET A 184 7.92 6.40 10.72
N ALA A 185 6.95 7.03 10.05
CA ALA A 185 5.61 7.22 10.62
C ALA A 185 4.64 6.05 10.37
N SER A 186 4.97 5.12 9.46
CA SER A 186 4.20 3.90 9.24
C SER A 186 4.36 2.90 10.39
N VAL A 187 3.31 2.17 10.71
CA VAL A 187 3.32 1.12 11.75
C VAL A 187 3.36 -0.29 11.13
N GLY A 188 3.85 -1.26 11.91
CA GLY A 188 4.00 -2.66 11.48
C GLY A 188 2.81 -3.54 11.87
N PHE A 189 2.92 -4.84 11.53
CA PHE A 189 1.91 -5.83 11.89
C PHE A 189 1.68 -5.88 13.41
N GLY A 190 0.41 -5.82 13.84
CA GLY A 190 0.01 -5.89 15.25
C GLY A 190 0.16 -4.58 16.04
N ALA A 191 0.67 -3.51 15.43
CA ALA A 191 0.70 -2.19 16.06
C ALA A 191 -0.65 -1.48 15.94
N ASP A 192 -0.96 -0.61 16.90
CA ASP A 192 -2.14 0.22 16.85
C ASP A 192 -1.99 1.34 15.80
N VAL A 193 -3.06 1.60 15.04
CA VAL A 193 -3.12 2.72 14.10
C VAL A 193 -3.81 3.90 14.78
N GLY A 194 -3.16 5.06 14.77
CA GLY A 194 -3.72 6.28 15.36
C GLY A 194 -4.89 6.83 14.55
N LEU A 195 -5.96 7.23 15.25
CA LEU A 195 -7.06 8.00 14.68
C LEU A 195 -6.98 9.45 15.16
N HIS A 196 -7.24 10.39 14.26
CA HIS A 196 -7.28 11.79 14.64
C HIS A 196 -8.45 12.02 15.62
N PRO A 197 -8.26 12.66 16.80
CA PRO A 197 -9.29 12.73 17.85
C PRO A 197 -10.61 13.38 17.44
N VAL A 198 -10.58 14.27 16.43
CA VAL A 198 -11.79 14.94 15.90
C VAL A 198 -12.48 14.17 14.78
N SER A 199 -11.88 13.08 14.28
CA SER A 199 -12.43 12.31 13.17
C SER A 199 -13.56 11.42 13.67
N THR A 200 -14.76 11.61 13.13
CA THR A 200 -15.96 10.82 13.45
C THR A 200 -16.20 9.66 12.50
N TRP A 201 -15.44 9.59 11.40
CA TRP A 201 -15.51 8.53 10.41
C TRP A 201 -14.11 8.25 9.85
N ASN A 202 -13.65 7.01 10.00
CA ASN A 202 -12.39 6.55 9.43
C ASN A 202 -12.62 5.21 8.77
N ASN A 203 -12.15 5.06 7.52
CA ASN A 203 -12.30 3.84 6.75
C ASN A 203 -10.92 3.31 6.37
N PRO A 204 -10.57 2.05 6.70
CA PRO A 204 -9.34 1.45 6.20
C PRO A 204 -9.42 1.25 4.68
N GLU A 205 -8.34 1.58 3.99
CA GLU A 205 -8.20 1.45 2.54
C GLU A 205 -7.18 0.34 2.24
N PRO A 206 -7.62 -0.89 1.93
CA PRO A 206 -6.69 -1.97 1.60
C PRO A 206 -6.11 -1.74 0.20
N GLU A 207 -4.79 -1.59 0.14
CA GLU A 207 -4.04 -1.28 -1.09
C GLU A 207 -2.88 -2.26 -1.29
N ILE A 208 -2.50 -2.47 -2.55
CA ILE A 208 -1.21 -3.09 -2.86
C ILE A 208 -0.15 -2.00 -2.76
N ALA A 209 0.88 -2.26 -1.97
CA ALA A 209 2.05 -1.40 -1.88
C ALA A 209 3.21 -2.00 -2.69
N MET A 210 4.08 -1.14 -3.20
CA MET A 210 5.28 -1.51 -3.92
C MET A 210 6.45 -0.66 -3.42
N ILE A 211 7.63 -1.26 -3.29
CA ILE A 211 8.87 -0.55 -3.00
C ILE A 211 9.64 -0.34 -4.29
N ALA A 212 10.11 0.89 -4.51
CA ALA A 212 11.02 1.24 -5.58
C ALA A 212 12.30 1.87 -5.01
N ALA A 213 13.43 1.62 -5.66
CA ALA A 213 14.67 2.34 -5.41
C ALA A 213 14.58 3.78 -5.94
N SER A 214 15.50 4.64 -5.51
CA SER A 214 15.64 6.03 -5.95
C SER A 214 15.77 6.19 -7.47
N SER A 215 16.24 5.16 -8.17
CA SER A 215 16.31 5.11 -9.64
C SER A 215 14.97 4.83 -10.33
N GLY A 216 13.87 4.62 -9.58
CA GLY A 216 12.57 4.17 -10.09
C GLY A 216 12.49 2.67 -10.37
N ARG A 217 13.54 1.90 -10.07
CA ARG A 217 13.54 0.44 -10.24
C ARG A 217 12.65 -0.21 -9.16
N ILE A 218 11.71 -1.02 -9.60
CA ILE A 218 10.83 -1.81 -8.73
C ILE A 218 11.66 -2.87 -8.00
N ILE A 219 11.49 -2.97 -6.69
CA ILE A 219 12.19 -3.92 -5.82
C ILE A 219 11.28 -5.09 -5.45
N GLY A 220 10.02 -4.82 -5.12
CA GLY A 220 9.02 -5.81 -4.73
C GLY A 220 7.74 -5.17 -4.23
#